data_AF-A0A2X1MRI8-F1
#
_entry.id   AF-A0A2X1MRI8-F1
#
_cell.length_a   1.000
_cell.length_b   1.000
_cell.length_c   1.000
_cell.angle_alpha   90.00
_cell.angle_beta   90.00
_cell.angle_gamma   90.00
#
_symmetry.space_group_name_H-M   'P 1'
#
loop_
_entity.id
_entity.type
_entity.pdbx_description
1 polymer ?
#
loop_
_entity_poly.entity_id
_entity_poly.type
_entity_poly.pdbx_seq_one_letter_code
_entity_poly.pdbx_strand_id
1 'polypeptide(L)'
;MLVALSLLRELGPVVAALLFAGRAGSALTAEIGLMRATEQLSSMEMMAVDPLRRVISPRFWAGVISLPLLTVIFVAVGIWGGSLVGVSWKGIDSGFFWSAMQMPSTGVWIWSTV
;
A
#
# COMPACT_ATOMS: atom_id res chain seq x y z
N MET A 1 22.21 12.25 1.95
CA MET A 1 20.99 12.04 2.75
C MET A 1 19.73 12.32 1.93
N LEU A 2 19.63 13.50 1.30
CA LEU A 2 18.45 13.92 0.52
C LEU A 2 18.05 12.90 -0.57
N VAL A 3 19.01 12.39 -1.35
CA VAL A 3 18.75 11.40 -2.43
C VAL A 3 18.23 10.07 -1.90
N ALA A 4 18.73 9.60 -0.75
CA ALA A 4 18.27 8.34 -0.15
C ALA A 4 16.85 8.48 0.44
N LEU A 5 16.54 9.65 1.03
CA LEU A 5 15.19 9.97 1.50
C LEU A 5 14.22 10.16 0.34
N SER A 6 14.61 10.83 -0.74
CA SER A 6 13.74 11.02 -1.91
C SER A 6 13.45 9.69 -2.60
N LEU A 7 14.46 8.83 -2.78
CA LEU A 7 14.26 7.48 -3.30
C LEU A 7 13.29 6.66 -2.44
N LEU A 8 13.42 6.70 -1.10
CA LEU A 8 12.48 6.03 -0.20
C LEU A 8 11.04 6.56 -0.32
N ARG A 9 10.86 7.84 -0.67
CA ARG A 9 9.53 8.45 -0.87
C ARG A 9 8.89 8.06 -2.19
N GLU A 10 9.67 7.97 -3.27
CA GLU A 10 9.14 7.56 -4.58
C GLU A 10 8.95 6.04 -4.66
N LEU A 11 9.85 5.26 -4.06
CA LEU A 11 9.80 3.80 -4.09
C LEU A 11 8.85 3.21 -3.04
N GLY A 12 8.56 3.93 -1.95
CA GLY A 12 7.67 3.44 -0.89
C GLY A 12 6.29 3.00 -1.39
N PRO A 13 5.56 3.88 -2.11
CA PRO A 13 4.24 3.55 -2.66
C PRO A 13 4.30 2.47 -3.74
N VAL A 14 5.30 2.53 -4.61
CA VAL A 14 5.47 1.58 -5.71
C VAL A 14 5.73 0.17 -5.17
N VAL A 15 6.61 0.03 -4.19
CA VAL A 15 6.93 -1.27 -3.56
C VAL A 15 5.74 -1.78 -2.74
N ALA A 16 5.05 -0.91 -2.00
CA ALA A 16 3.83 -1.30 -1.28
C ALA A 16 2.74 -1.82 -2.23
N ALA A 17 2.53 -1.15 -3.38
CA ALA A 17 1.58 -1.59 -4.40
C ALA A 17 1.98 -2.93 -5.03
N LEU A 18 3.26 -3.13 -5.34
CA LEU A 18 3.77 -4.40 -5.87
C LEU A 18 3.58 -5.55 -4.88
N LEU A 19 3.88 -5.33 -3.60
CA LEU A 19 3.68 -6.33 -2.54
C LEU A 19 2.19 -6.64 -2.34
N PHE A 20 1.34 -5.61 -2.37
CA PHE A 20 -0.12 -5.76 -2.28
C PHE A 20 -0.66 -6.59 -3.46
N ALA A 21 -0.26 -6.27 -4.69
CA ALA A 21 -0.65 -7.04 -5.88
C ALA A 21 -0.20 -8.51 -5.77
N GLY A 22 1.03 -8.75 -5.29
CA GLY A 22 1.57 -10.10 -5.13
C GLY A 22 0.83 -10.94 -4.08
N ARG A 23 0.50 -10.39 -2.91
CA ARG A 23 -0.15 -11.13 -1.83
C ARG A 23 -1.68 -11.06 -1.87
N ALA A 24 -2.25 -9.86 -1.81
CA ALA A 24 -3.69 -9.66 -1.74
C ALA A 24 -4.36 -9.90 -3.10
N GLY A 25 -3.71 -9.47 -4.20
CA GLY A 25 -4.22 -9.70 -5.56
C GLY A 25 -4.28 -11.19 -5.93
N SER A 26 -3.25 -11.96 -5.59
CA SER A 26 -3.23 -13.42 -5.78
C SER A 26 -4.31 -14.12 -4.97
N ALA A 27 -4.50 -13.74 -3.70
CA ALA A 27 -5.53 -14.32 -2.84
C ALA A 27 -6.96 -14.04 -3.36
N LEU A 28 -7.24 -12.79 -3.75
CA LEU A 28 -8.52 -12.39 -4.33
C LEU A 28 -8.83 -13.16 -5.63
N THR A 29 -7.83 -13.31 -6.49
CA THR A 29 -7.98 -14.05 -7.75
C THR A 29 -8.24 -15.53 -7.50
N ALA A 30 -7.53 -16.14 -6.55
CA ALA A 30 -7.75 -17.53 -6.15
C ALA A 30 -9.15 -17.76 -5.54
N GLU A 31 -9.63 -16.82 -4.72
CA GLU A 31 -10.96 -16.91 -4.11
C GLU A 31 -12.08 -16.83 -5.16
N ILE A 32 -11.98 -15.90 -6.11
CA ILE A 32 -12.94 -15.81 -7.24
C ILE A 32 -12.82 -17.04 -8.14
N GLY A 33 -11.60 -17.51 -8.41
CA GLY A 33 -11.34 -18.72 -9.20
C GLY A 33 -11.98 -19.97 -8.57
N LEU A 34 -11.90 -20.10 -7.25
CA LEU A 34 -12.53 -21.19 -6.50
C LEU A 34 -14.06 -21.10 -6.54
N MET A 35 -14.62 -19.90 -6.37
CA MET A 35 -16.07 -19.66 -6.50
C MET A 35 -16.59 -19.99 -7.91
N ARG A 36 -15.76 -19.77 -8.93
CA ARG A 36 -16.10 -20.15 -10.31
C ARG A 36 -15.98 -21.66 -10.52
N ALA A 37 -14.92 -22.30 -10.04
CA ALA A 37 -14.70 -23.74 -10.18
C ALA A 37 -15.74 -24.59 -9.42
N THR A 38 -16.34 -24.03 -8.37
CA THR A 38 -17.39 -24.68 -7.57
C THR A 38 -18.81 -24.27 -8.00
N GLU A 39 -18.98 -23.58 -9.13
CA GLU A 39 -20.28 -23.13 -9.66
C GLU A 39 -21.08 -22.23 -8.68
N GLN A 40 -20.41 -21.58 -7.73
CA GLN A 40 -21.08 -20.67 -6.79
C GLN A 40 -21.55 -19.38 -7.48
N LEU A 41 -20.79 -18.87 -8.44
CA LEU A 41 -21.18 -17.69 -9.23
C LEU A 41 -22.44 -17.94 -10.09
N SER A 42 -22.49 -19.08 -10.78
CA SER A 42 -23.63 -19.45 -11.63
C SER A 42 -24.87 -19.76 -10.81
N SER A 43 -24.72 -20.42 -9.65
CA SER A 43 -25.86 -20.64 -8.74
C SER A 43 -26.47 -19.34 -8.21
N MET A 44 -25.66 -18.30 -7.97
CA MET A 44 -26.18 -16.97 -7.59
C MET A 44 -26.98 -16.32 -8.73
N GLU A 45 -26.53 -16.43 -9.97
CA GLU A 45 -27.25 -15.93 -11.15
C GLU A 45 -28.60 -16.64 -11.32
N MET A 46 -28.66 -17.95 -11.08
CA MET A 46 -29.91 -18.73 -11.09
C MET A 46 -30.90 -18.30 -10.00
N MET A 47 -30.42 -17.69 -8.91
CA MET A 47 -31.24 -17.10 -7.85
C MET A 47 -31.66 -15.65 -8.15
N ALA A 48 -31.43 -15.15 -9.37
CA ALA A 48 -31.64 -13.76 -9.77
C ALA A 48 -30.84 -12.75 -8.92
N VAL A 49 -29.67 -13.15 -8.42
CA VAL A 49 -28.76 -12.29 -7.66
C VAL A 49 -27.52 -11.99 -8.50
N ASP A 50 -27.28 -10.72 -8.83
CA ASP A 50 -26.09 -10.30 -9.56
C ASP A 50 -24.80 -10.57 -8.75
N PRO A 51 -23.94 -11.51 -9.17
CA PRO A 51 -22.74 -11.84 -8.42
C PRO A 51 -21.69 -10.72 -8.50
N LEU A 52 -21.69 -9.95 -9.59
CA LEU A 52 -20.81 -8.80 -9.77
C LEU A 52 -20.99 -7.76 -8.66
N ARG A 53 -22.25 -7.43 -8.36
CA ARG A 53 -22.58 -6.41 -7.37
C ARG A 53 -22.40 -6.94 -5.94
N ARG A 54 -22.64 -8.23 -5.71
CA ARG A 54 -22.60 -8.83 -4.37
C ARG A 54 -21.22 -9.29 -3.92
N VAL A 55 -20.38 -9.78 -4.85
CA VAL A 55 -19.05 -10.35 -4.51
C VAL A 55 -17.92 -9.42 -4.94
N ILE A 56 -17.96 -8.87 -6.16
CA ILE A 56 -16.85 -8.08 -6.69
C ILE A 56 -16.86 -6.66 -6.12
N SER A 57 -18.03 -6.01 -6.04
CA SER A 57 -18.12 -4.62 -5.55
C SER A 57 -17.57 -4.40 -4.13
N PRO A 58 -17.89 -5.21 -3.09
CA PRO A 58 -17.34 -4.99 -1.75
C PRO A 58 -15.82 -5.25 -1.70
N ARG A 59 -15.32 -6.22 -2.47
CA ARG A 59 -13.88 -6.55 -2.53
C ARG A 59 -13.08 -5.44 -3.21
N PHE A 60 -13.64 -4.82 -4.25
CA PHE A 60 -13.02 -3.67 -4.91
C PHE A 60 -12.84 -2.49 -3.95
N TRP A 61 -13.90 -2.11 -3.23
CA TRP A 61 -13.84 -1.02 -2.25
C TRP A 61 -12.89 -1.33 -1.09
N ALA A 62 -12.87 -2.58 -0.60
CA ALA A 62 -11.90 -3.00 0.41
C ALA A 62 -10.46 -2.81 -0.08
N GLY A 63 -10.16 -3.19 -1.33
CA GLY A 63 -8.85 -3.00 -1.95
C GLY A 63 -8.46 -1.52 -2.05
N VAL A 64 -9.36 -0.69 -2.59
CA VAL A 64 -9.15 0.76 -2.77
C VAL A 64 -8.88 1.48 -1.45
N ILE A 65 -9.56 1.10 -0.36
CA ILE A 65 -9.35 1.72 0.96
C ILE A 65 -8.07 1.17 1.62
N SER A 66 -7.78 -0.12 1.44
CA SER A 66 -6.63 -0.76 2.09
C SER A 66 -5.28 -0.31 1.53
N LEU A 67 -5.18 -0.05 0.22
CA LEU A 67 -3.94 0.38 -0.44
C LEU A 67 -3.34 1.67 0.15
N PRO A 68 -4.06 2.81 0.24
CA PRO A 68 -3.51 4.03 0.81
C PRO A 68 -3.19 3.88 2.30
N LEU A 69 -4.00 3.13 3.05
CA LEU A 69 -3.74 2.84 4.46
C LEU A 69 -2.40 2.09 4.63
N LEU A 70 -2.15 1.08 3.79
CA LEU A 70 -0.92 0.29 3.82
C LEU A 70 0.31 1.14 3.45
N THR A 71 0.17 2.01 2.44
CA THR A 71 1.23 2.91 1.99
C THR A 71 1.67 3.86 3.10
N VAL A 72 0.73 4.42 3.87
CA VAL A 72 1.05 5.30 5.02
C VAL A 72 1.88 4.56 6.06
N ILE A 73 1.50 3.33 6.40
CA ILE A 73 2.24 2.50 7.37
C ILE A 73 3.64 2.18 6.84
N PHE A 74 3.75 1.84 5.55
CA PHE A 74 5.03 1.51 4.91
C PHE A 74 6.01 2.69 4.94
N VAL A 75 5.52 3.90 4.63
CA VAL A 75 6.32 5.14 4.69
C VAL A 75 6.75 5.46 6.13
N ALA A 76 5.86 5.28 7.12
CA ALA A 76 6.17 5.51 8.52
C ALA A 76 7.31 4.60 9.02
N VAL A 77 7.23 3.30 8.69
CA VAL A 77 8.29 2.32 9.04
C VAL A 77 9.58 2.60 8.28
N GLY A 78 9.50 2.99 7.01
CA GLY A 78 10.66 3.36 6.19
C GLY A 78 11.42 4.57 6.74
N ILE A 79 10.70 5.59 7.21
CA ILE A 79 11.27 6.76 7.89
C ILE A 79 11.97 6.34 9.20
N TRP A 80 11.31 5.48 9.98
CA TRP A 80 11.87 5.01 11.25
C TRP A 80 13.15 4.19 11.04
N GLY A 81 13.14 3.24 10.09
CA GLY A 81 14.33 2.46 9.72
C GLY A 81 15.46 3.33 9.16
N GLY A 82 15.13 4.32 8.33
CA GLY A 82 16.09 5.30 7.81
C GLY A 82 16.74 6.13 8.92
N SER A 83 15.98 6.51 9.96
CA SER A 83 16.50 7.23 11.12
C SER A 83 17.45 6.38 11.97
N LEU A 84 17.14 5.09 12.15
CA LEU A 84 17.97 4.15 12.92
C LEU A 84 19.34 3.93 12.24
N VAL A 85 19.35 3.70 10.93
CA VAL A 85 20.63 3.51 10.19
C VAL A 85 21.38 4.84 10.03
N GLY A 86 20.67 5.94 9.77
CA GLY A 86 21.28 7.26 9.56
C GLY A 86 21.93 7.82 10.82
N VAL A 87 21.22 7.81 11.95
CA VAL A 87 21.66 8.43 13.21
C VAL A 87 22.48 7.44 14.03
N SER A 88 21.98 6.22 14.25
CA SER A 88 22.61 5.29 15.19
C SER A 88 23.83 4.56 14.60
N TRP A 89 23.84 4.28 13.29
CA TRP A 89 24.97 3.57 12.67
C TRP A 89 25.98 4.51 12.00
N LYS A 90 25.50 5.53 11.28
CA LYS A 90 26.38 6.49 10.58
C LYS A 90 26.75 7.73 11.40
N GLY A 91 26.23 7.87 12.62
CA GLY A 91 26.60 8.96 13.54
C GLY A 91 26.18 10.35 13.04
N ILE A 92 25.13 10.43 12.23
CA ILE A 92 24.63 11.71 11.68
C ILE A 92 23.84 12.43 12.78
N ASP A 93 24.03 13.74 12.88
CA ASP A 93 23.30 14.58 13.83
C ASP A 93 21.78 14.47 13.64
N SER A 94 21.07 14.13 14.72
CA SER A 94 19.62 13.91 14.69
C SER A 94 18.86 15.20 14.37
N GLY A 95 19.37 16.36 14.79
CA GLY A 95 18.80 17.67 14.48
C GLY A 95 18.84 17.96 12.99
N PHE A 96 19.95 17.62 12.31
CA PHE A 96 20.07 17.76 10.86
C PHE A 96 19.16 16.79 10.09
N PHE A 97 18.96 15.57 10.59
CA PHE A 97 18.05 14.59 9.97
C PHE A 97 16.59 15.04 10.00
N TRP A 98 16.10 15.48 11.16
CA TRP A 98 14.70 15.89 11.34
C TRP A 98 14.40 17.24 10.67
N SER A 99 15.33 18.20 10.71
CA SER A 99 15.18 19.49 10.02
C SER A 99 15.15 19.33 8.49
N ALA A 100 15.96 18.43 7.93
CA ALA A 100 15.91 18.09 6.50
C ALA A 100 14.60 17.38 6.11
N MET A 101 13.94 16.69 7.04
CA MET A 101 12.66 16.00 6.80
C MET A 101 11.45 16.95 6.88
N GLN A 102 11.48 17.97 7.75
CA GLN A 102 10.39 18.94 7.96
C GLN A 102 10.27 20.00 6.85
N MET A 103 11.12 19.95 5.83
CA MET A 103 11.10 20.91 4.72
C MET A 103 9.73 20.88 4.00
N PRO A 104 9.17 22.03 3.55
CA PRO A 104 7.73 22.19 3.24
C PRO A 104 7.17 21.29 2.13
N SER A 105 8.03 20.62 1.35
CA SER A 105 7.65 19.67 0.31
C SER A 105 7.00 18.39 0.85
N THR A 106 7.01 18.15 2.16
CA THR A 106 6.38 16.99 2.81
C THR A 106 4.86 16.98 2.69
N GLY A 107 4.20 18.13 2.82
CA GLY A 107 2.74 18.23 2.79
C GLY A 107 2.17 17.92 1.40
N VAL A 108 2.80 18.43 0.34
CA VAL A 108 2.34 18.24 -1.05
C VAL A 108 2.53 16.79 -1.52
N TRP A 109 3.59 16.12 -1.08
CA TRP A 109 3.90 14.73 -1.47
C TRP A 109 2.94 13.68 -0.91
N ILE A 110 2.40 13.90 0.29
CA ILE A 110 1.43 12.96 0.88
C ILE A 110 0.15 12.91 0.05
N TRP A 111 -0.27 14.05 -0.52
CA TRP A 111 -1.44 14.12 -1.39
C TRP A 111 -1.18 13.60 -2.81
N SER A 112 0.06 13.58 -3.30
CA SER A 112 0.39 12.99 -4.61
C SER A 112 0.57 11.47 -4.59
N THR A 113 0.51 10.87 -3.40
CA THR A 113 0.78 9.44 -3.16
C THR A 113 -0.51 8.62 -2.97
N VAL A 114 -1.65 9.30 -2.73
CA VAL A 114 -2.99 8.73 -2.59
C VAL A 114 -3.80 9.05 -3.84
#